data_AF-A0A3N5MD47-F1
#
_entry.id   AF-A0A3N5MD47-F1
#
_cell.length_a   1.000
_cell.length_b   1.000
_cell.length_c   1.000
_cell.angle_alpha   90.00
_cell.angle_beta   90.00
_cell.angle_gamma   90.00
#
_symmetry.space_group_name_H-M   'P 1'
#
loop_
_entity.id
_entity.type
_entity.pdbx_description
1 polymer ?
#
loop_
_entity_poly.entity_id
_entity_poly.type
_entity_poly.pdbx_seq_one_letter_code
_entity_poly.pdbx_strand_id
1 'polypeptide(L)'
;MASVLPNDPSQVWHVILLTDGGAHPSGSPELVQTLHDENNITLTTVGVGRDAASFLPELAELGGGRYHFAADPSSIPSIFAEETTLATRAYLIEETFFPKLNSSSPILTGIQEVPPLYGYVGTSAKSAAQTILVSDKEDPILAAWQYGLGRAVAFTSDASGRWGKDWVAWPGFATFWAQAVGYTIGERTQSNLDVQVEHQGEQARLVVEAFDRGALEPGEAPEGYLNGYLMQANVVSPGGDVVTLDLRQVAPGRYEGVFTPAEQGAYVVRVTGQPPQSPDAAPEEGGAAATAGWVLSYSPEYRRLESDPDTLGRITAQAGGKIASQNPADVFRHDLPARQASRPVWPWLLALAAILLPLDIAARRLTVTAQDLRRGVEKLAGRLSGRLRKGAAEPTLRPARTQRMDALFQAKERARDVKPGPIPQPGSLTEAEAGAAKPGPVSTPESQPRPQAESSSKEMPPEPGVSTASTLLERKRLRQSQANKPPKDGE
;
A
#
# COMPACT_ATOMS: atom_id res chain seq x y z
N MET A 1 -20.98 17.84 29.13
CA MET A 1 -19.51 17.65 29.13
C MET A 1 -18.98 17.52 30.54
N ALA A 2 -19.28 18.48 31.43
CA ALA A 2 -18.92 18.47 32.86
C ALA A 2 -19.19 17.18 33.63
N SER A 3 -20.29 16.47 33.32
CA SER A 3 -20.73 15.27 34.05
C SER A 3 -20.27 13.94 33.45
N VAL A 4 -19.66 13.95 32.25
CA VAL A 4 -19.38 12.72 31.48
C VAL A 4 -17.88 12.51 31.28
N LEU A 5 -17.12 13.56 30.98
CA LEU A 5 -15.68 13.46 30.72
C LEU A 5 -14.87 13.02 31.95
N PRO A 6 -15.17 13.46 33.19
CA PRO A 6 -14.40 13.05 34.37
C PRO A 6 -14.50 11.56 34.76
N ASN A 7 -15.45 10.80 34.18
CA ASN A 7 -15.73 9.40 34.55
C ASN A 7 -15.20 8.37 33.55
N ASP A 8 -14.48 8.79 32.51
CA ASP A 8 -13.91 7.91 31.50
C ASP A 8 -12.41 7.65 31.80
N PRO A 9 -11.91 6.40 31.61
CA PRO A 9 -10.59 5.97 32.07
C PRO A 9 -9.41 6.53 31.25
N SER A 10 -9.64 7.41 30.29
CA SER A 10 -8.58 7.99 29.45
C SER A 10 -7.65 8.91 30.27
N GLN A 11 -6.33 8.81 30.03
CA GLN A 11 -5.33 9.56 30.82
C GLN A 11 -5.13 11.02 30.37
N VAL A 12 -5.55 11.38 29.15
CA VAL A 12 -5.41 12.74 28.61
C VAL A 12 -6.72 13.18 27.96
N TRP A 13 -7.17 14.37 28.32
CA TRP A 13 -8.40 14.97 27.84
C TRP A 13 -8.12 16.33 27.22
N HIS A 14 -8.43 16.46 25.94
CA HIS A 14 -8.34 17.72 25.20
C HIS A 14 -9.63 17.96 24.44
N VAL A 15 -10.26 19.12 24.66
CA VAL A 15 -11.51 19.53 24.02
C VAL A 15 -11.21 20.58 22.97
N ILE A 16 -11.72 20.41 21.75
CA ILE A 16 -11.69 21.42 20.69
C ILE A 16 -13.12 21.98 20.53
N LEU A 17 -13.33 23.24 20.91
CA LEU A 17 -14.61 23.93 20.84
C LEU A 17 -14.70 24.79 19.58
N LEU A 18 -15.56 24.41 18.64
CA LEU A 18 -15.83 25.16 17.41
C LEU A 18 -17.13 25.96 17.56
N THR A 19 -17.10 27.27 17.34
CA THR A 19 -18.31 28.13 17.42
C THR A 19 -18.18 29.43 16.62
N ASP A 20 -19.32 29.95 16.16
CA ASP A 20 -19.46 31.27 15.54
C ASP A 20 -19.77 32.38 16.56
N GLY A 21 -19.92 32.04 17.84
CA GLY A 21 -20.13 33.02 18.91
C GLY A 21 -21.59 33.35 19.23
N GLY A 22 -22.56 32.62 18.69
CA GLY A 22 -24.00 32.87 18.93
C GLY A 22 -24.50 32.57 20.36
N ALA A 23 -23.65 32.06 21.26
CA ALA A 23 -24.02 31.68 22.63
C ALA A 23 -23.53 32.71 23.67
N HIS A 24 -24.34 32.95 24.70
CA HIS A 24 -23.97 33.83 25.81
C HIS A 24 -22.92 33.15 26.71
N PRO A 25 -21.84 33.84 27.14
CA PRO A 25 -20.74 33.22 27.91
C PRO A 25 -21.08 32.78 29.34
N SER A 26 -22.32 32.94 29.80
CA SER A 26 -22.70 32.67 31.20
C SER A 26 -22.39 31.23 31.62
N GLY A 27 -21.61 31.06 32.69
CA GLY A 27 -21.25 29.76 33.27
C GLY A 27 -20.19 28.96 32.50
N SER A 28 -19.73 29.43 31.33
CA SER A 28 -18.70 28.74 30.54
C SER A 28 -17.28 28.92 31.12
N PRO A 29 -16.84 30.14 31.53
CA PRO A 29 -15.52 30.34 32.15
C PRO A 29 -15.32 29.51 33.42
N GLU A 30 -16.32 29.55 34.32
CA GLU A 30 -16.30 28.80 35.59
C GLU A 30 -16.19 27.30 35.33
N LEU A 31 -16.98 26.77 34.38
CA LEU A 31 -16.92 25.36 34.01
C LEU A 31 -15.57 24.95 33.42
N VAL A 32 -15.02 25.75 32.51
CA VAL A 32 -13.72 25.44 31.87
C VAL A 32 -12.60 25.45 32.91
N GLN A 33 -12.61 26.41 33.83
CA GLN A 33 -11.65 26.48 34.91
C GLN A 33 -11.76 25.29 35.86
N THR A 34 -12.97 24.88 36.26
CA THR A 34 -13.18 23.66 37.06
C THR A 34 -12.65 22.41 36.34
N LEU A 35 -12.94 22.26 35.04
CA LEU A 35 -12.48 21.12 34.25
C LEU A 35 -10.94 21.07 34.12
N HIS A 36 -10.30 22.22 34.02
CA HIS A 36 -8.85 22.30 33.94
C HIS A 36 -8.20 22.01 35.31
N ASP A 37 -8.65 22.69 36.37
CA ASP A 37 -8.00 22.63 37.67
C ASP A 37 -8.26 21.30 38.42
N GLU A 38 -9.47 20.74 38.30
CA GLU A 38 -9.85 19.50 39.00
C GLU A 38 -9.54 18.24 38.20
N ASN A 39 -9.54 18.31 36.86
CA ASN A 39 -9.46 17.14 36.00
C ASN A 39 -8.37 17.21 34.92
N ASN A 40 -7.56 18.29 34.89
CA ASN A 40 -6.51 18.51 33.91
C ASN A 40 -7.00 18.39 32.45
N ILE A 41 -8.25 18.76 32.20
CA ILE A 41 -8.86 18.75 30.87
C ILE A 41 -8.55 20.08 30.18
N THR A 42 -7.88 20.00 29.04
CA THR A 42 -7.46 21.19 28.29
C THR A 42 -8.50 21.59 27.23
N LEU A 43 -8.60 22.89 26.92
CA LEU A 43 -9.58 23.43 25.95
C LEU A 43 -8.91 24.34 24.92
N THR A 44 -8.99 23.95 23.64
CA THR A 44 -8.72 24.83 22.50
C THR A 44 -10.03 25.33 21.91
N THR A 45 -10.13 26.64 21.62
CA THR A 45 -11.32 27.26 21.01
C THR A 45 -11.03 27.69 19.57
N VAL A 46 -12.00 27.47 18.68
CA VAL A 46 -11.93 27.81 17.26
C VAL A 46 -13.14 28.68 16.89
N GLY A 47 -12.87 29.96 16.66
CA GLY A 47 -13.87 30.93 16.20
C GLY A 47 -14.04 30.88 14.68
N VAL A 48 -15.27 30.75 14.18
CA VAL A 48 -15.57 30.70 12.74
C VAL A 48 -16.32 31.95 12.28
N GLY A 49 -15.90 32.52 11.15
CA GLY A 49 -16.58 33.66 10.54
C GLY A 49 -16.11 35.02 11.06
N ARG A 50 -16.68 36.12 10.55
CA ARG A 50 -16.21 37.49 10.83
C ARG A 50 -16.61 38.04 12.19
N ASP A 51 -17.59 37.40 12.83
CA ASP A 51 -18.22 37.85 14.08
C ASP A 51 -17.95 36.89 15.26
N ALA A 52 -16.80 36.20 15.24
CA ALA A 52 -16.43 35.28 16.31
C ALA A 52 -16.41 36.00 17.67
N ALA A 53 -17.04 35.40 18.67
CA ALA A 53 -17.26 36.05 19.96
C ALA A 53 -15.94 36.34 20.71
N SER A 54 -15.87 37.53 21.32
CA SER A 54 -14.67 38.04 21.99
C SER A 54 -14.26 37.29 23.25
N PHE A 55 -15.11 36.42 23.79
CA PHE A 55 -14.83 35.62 24.99
C PHE A 55 -14.11 34.29 24.70
N LEU A 56 -13.99 33.89 23.43
CA LEU A 56 -13.33 32.63 23.05
C LEU A 56 -11.82 32.57 23.36
N PRO A 57 -11.04 33.66 23.21
CA PRO A 57 -9.65 33.69 23.63
C PRO A 57 -9.48 33.47 25.13
N GLU A 58 -10.33 34.10 25.94
CA GLU A 58 -10.33 33.99 27.40
C GLU A 58 -10.67 32.55 27.85
N LEU A 59 -11.64 31.90 27.19
CA LEU A 59 -11.96 30.50 27.47
C LEU A 59 -10.80 29.54 27.15
N ALA A 60 -10.08 29.76 26.04
CA ALA A 60 -8.90 28.94 25.72
C ALA A 60 -7.79 29.11 26.77
N GLU A 61 -7.58 30.35 27.24
CA GLU A 61 -6.59 30.65 28.27
C GLU A 61 -6.93 29.99 29.61
N LEU A 62 -8.19 30.10 30.05
CA LEU A 62 -8.68 29.45 31.27
C LEU A 62 -8.59 27.91 31.22
N GLY A 63 -8.73 27.33 30.02
CA GLY A 63 -8.61 25.89 29.82
C GLY A 63 -7.21 25.42 29.46
N GLY A 64 -6.18 26.27 29.57
CA GLY A 64 -4.79 25.90 29.29
C GLY A 64 -4.50 25.51 27.82
N GLY A 65 -5.37 25.90 26.87
CA GLY A 65 -5.24 25.60 25.45
C GLY A 65 -5.03 26.85 24.59
N ARG A 66 -5.43 26.78 23.31
CA ARG A 66 -5.14 27.83 22.32
C ARG A 66 -6.41 28.35 21.66
N TYR A 67 -6.39 29.59 21.23
CA TYR A 67 -7.44 30.18 20.41
C TYR A 67 -7.02 30.23 18.95
N HIS A 68 -7.88 29.74 18.06
CA HIS A 68 -7.73 29.83 16.62
C HIS A 68 -8.89 30.62 16.00
N PHE A 69 -8.57 31.52 15.08
CA PHE A 69 -9.56 32.24 14.29
C PHE A 69 -9.56 31.73 12.85
N ALA A 70 -10.66 31.07 12.45
CA ALA A 70 -10.86 30.55 11.10
C ALA A 70 -11.67 31.54 10.25
N ALA A 71 -10.96 32.44 9.57
CA ALA A 71 -11.56 33.38 8.62
C ALA A 71 -12.15 32.68 7.38
N ASP A 72 -11.60 31.53 7.01
CA ASP A 72 -12.06 30.64 5.95
C ASP A 72 -12.43 29.28 6.56
N PRO A 73 -13.66 28.77 6.38
CA PRO A 73 -14.06 27.44 6.83
C PRO A 73 -13.15 26.31 6.32
N SER A 74 -12.44 26.51 5.20
CA SER A 74 -11.53 25.50 4.64
C SER A 74 -10.29 25.23 5.50
N SER A 75 -9.93 26.10 6.45
CA SER A 75 -8.77 25.93 7.35
C SER A 75 -9.09 25.15 8.63
N ILE A 76 -10.37 24.92 8.94
CA ILE A 76 -10.80 24.20 10.14
C ILE A 76 -10.20 22.79 10.20
N PRO A 77 -10.21 21.97 9.12
CA PRO A 77 -9.61 20.64 9.16
C PRO A 77 -8.11 20.64 9.52
N SER A 78 -7.33 21.62 9.06
CA SER A 78 -5.91 21.74 9.42
C SER A 78 -5.71 22.11 10.89
N ILE A 79 -6.55 22.98 11.45
CA ILE A 79 -6.49 23.37 12.86
C ILE A 79 -6.81 22.17 13.76
N PHE A 80 -7.86 21.41 13.43
CA PHE A 80 -8.20 20.18 14.15
C PHE A 80 -7.06 19.15 14.08
N ALA A 81 -6.44 18.98 12.92
CA ALA A 81 -5.31 18.07 12.76
C ALA A 81 -4.08 18.51 13.58
N GLU A 82 -3.76 19.81 13.60
CA GLU A 82 -2.65 20.37 14.39
C GLU A 82 -2.86 20.16 15.89
N GLU A 83 -4.04 20.54 16.41
CA GLU A 83 -4.37 20.41 17.83
C GLU A 83 -4.47 18.94 18.27
N THR A 84 -5.03 18.07 17.43
CA THR A 84 -5.04 16.62 17.71
C THR A 84 -3.61 16.07 17.75
N THR A 85 -2.73 16.51 16.84
CA THR A 85 -1.32 16.08 16.82
C THR A 85 -0.59 16.55 18.07
N LEU A 86 -0.80 17.80 18.50
CA LEU A 86 -0.21 18.34 19.72
C LEU A 86 -0.71 17.61 20.97
N ALA A 87 -2.01 17.33 21.06
CA ALA A 87 -2.58 16.52 22.13
C ALA A 87 -1.99 15.11 22.17
N THR A 88 -1.77 14.47 21.01
CA THR A 88 -1.10 13.14 20.96
C THR A 88 0.38 13.17 21.33
N ARG A 89 1.08 14.32 21.22
CA ARG A 89 2.47 14.43 21.71
C ARG A 89 2.59 14.25 23.22
N ALA A 90 1.49 14.43 23.98
CA ALA A 90 1.45 14.13 25.42
C ALA A 90 1.66 12.64 25.75
N TYR A 91 1.61 11.74 24.76
CA TYR A 91 1.91 10.30 24.89
C TYR A 91 3.36 9.92 24.56
N LEU A 92 4.25 10.90 24.36
CA LEU A 92 5.69 10.66 24.24
C LEU A 92 6.33 10.78 25.62
N ILE A 93 6.89 9.67 26.10
CA ILE A 93 7.67 9.67 27.33
C ILE A 93 9.14 9.82 26.91
N GLU A 94 9.79 10.92 27.26
CA GLU A 94 11.20 11.20 26.93
C GLU A 94 12.06 11.23 28.21
N GLU A 95 12.24 10.07 28.81
CA GLU A 95 13.08 9.88 30.00
C GLU A 95 14.04 8.71 29.77
N THR A 96 15.17 8.71 30.46
CA THR A 96 16.10 7.56 30.44
C THR A 96 15.51 6.44 31.28
N PHE A 97 15.40 5.24 30.71
CA PHE A 97 14.92 4.06 31.40
C PHE A 97 15.65 2.79 30.93
N PHE A 98 15.60 1.73 31.74
CA PHE A 98 16.18 0.43 31.41
C PHE A 98 15.05 -0.57 31.16
N PRO A 99 14.88 -1.09 29.93
CA PRO A 99 13.83 -2.07 29.65
C PRO A 99 13.99 -3.30 30.54
N LYS A 100 12.91 -3.70 31.22
CA LYS A 100 12.88 -4.88 32.10
C LYS A 100 12.24 -6.06 31.38
N LEU A 101 12.81 -7.24 31.57
CA LEU A 101 12.24 -8.48 31.05
C LEU A 101 10.97 -8.83 31.82
N ASN A 102 9.85 -8.95 31.11
CA ASN A 102 8.54 -9.32 31.66
C ASN A 102 8.14 -10.75 31.28
N SER A 103 8.50 -11.23 30.09
CA SER A 103 8.27 -12.62 29.67
C SER A 103 9.34 -13.12 28.70
N SER A 104 9.54 -14.44 28.65
CA SER A 104 10.51 -15.06 27.73
C SER A 104 10.00 -15.03 26.29
N SER A 105 10.91 -14.82 25.34
CA SER A 105 10.57 -14.79 23.91
C SER A 105 11.77 -15.23 23.06
N PRO A 106 11.54 -15.95 21.94
CA PRO A 106 12.59 -16.25 20.96
C PRO A 106 13.31 -15.00 20.43
N ILE A 107 12.67 -13.82 20.50
CA ILE A 107 13.24 -12.52 20.09
C ILE A 107 14.46 -12.12 20.95
N LEU A 108 14.61 -12.69 22.15
CA LEU A 108 15.70 -12.39 23.08
C LEU A 108 16.66 -13.57 23.24
N THR A 109 16.67 -14.53 22.30
CA THR A 109 17.55 -15.71 22.38
C THR A 109 19.01 -15.26 22.33
N GLY A 110 19.78 -15.58 23.38
CA GLY A 110 21.18 -15.14 23.49
C GLY A 110 21.37 -13.67 23.87
N ILE A 111 20.28 -12.93 24.14
CA ILE A 111 20.31 -11.54 24.61
C ILE A 111 19.91 -11.52 26.08
N GLN A 112 20.89 -11.28 26.96
CA GLN A 112 20.66 -11.25 28.41
C GLN A 112 20.45 -9.82 28.94
N GLU A 113 21.16 -8.85 28.35
CA GLU A 113 21.11 -7.45 28.75
C GLU A 113 20.83 -6.59 27.53
N VAL A 114 20.05 -5.54 27.75
CA VAL A 114 19.72 -4.54 26.72
C VAL A 114 20.11 -3.15 27.24
N PRO A 115 20.60 -2.26 26.35
CA PRO A 115 21.02 -0.92 26.74
C PRO A 115 19.83 -0.04 27.15
N PRO A 116 20.09 1.08 27.84
CA PRO A 116 19.04 2.04 28.17
C PRO A 116 18.45 2.69 26.91
N LEU A 117 17.20 3.12 27.05
CA LEU A 117 16.46 3.88 26.06
C LEU A 117 16.09 5.24 26.65
N TYR A 118 15.89 6.24 25.78
CA TYR A 118 15.71 7.64 26.16
C TYR A 118 14.31 8.18 25.86
N GLY A 119 13.41 7.27 25.49
CA GLY A 119 12.01 7.57 25.30
C GLY A 119 11.25 6.46 24.58
N TYR A 120 9.93 6.55 24.62
CA TYR A 120 9.02 5.62 24.00
C TYR A 120 7.64 6.25 23.83
N VAL A 121 6.83 5.63 22.97
CA VAL A 121 5.42 5.95 22.83
C VAL A 121 4.64 5.19 23.89
N GLY A 122 4.02 5.91 24.82
CA GLY A 122 3.16 5.33 25.84
C GLY A 122 1.99 4.60 25.19
N THR A 123 1.80 3.33 25.52
CA THR A 123 0.75 2.49 24.92
C THR A 123 0.33 1.39 25.88
N SER A 124 -0.73 0.66 25.56
CA SER A 124 -1.21 -0.47 26.34
C SER A 124 -1.22 -1.75 25.51
N ALA A 125 -0.90 -2.87 26.15
CA ALA A 125 -0.95 -4.16 25.49
C ALA A 125 -2.41 -4.60 25.29
N LYS A 126 -2.70 -5.23 24.15
CA LYS A 126 -3.98 -5.93 23.95
C LYS A 126 -4.05 -7.14 24.88
N SER A 127 -5.26 -7.57 25.25
CA SER A 127 -5.47 -8.68 26.20
C SER A 127 -4.79 -10.01 25.82
N ALA A 128 -4.62 -10.29 24.52
CA ALA A 128 -3.96 -11.49 24.02
C ALA A 128 -2.50 -11.25 23.58
N ALA A 129 -1.96 -10.04 23.77
CA ALA A 129 -0.58 -9.74 23.43
C ALA A 129 0.35 -10.21 24.57
N GLN A 130 1.49 -10.78 24.19
CA GLN A 130 2.56 -11.09 25.11
C GLN A 130 3.48 -9.87 25.24
N THR A 131 3.53 -9.28 26.43
CA THR A 131 4.48 -8.21 26.74
C THR A 131 5.82 -8.82 27.16
N ILE A 132 6.87 -8.54 26.39
CA ILE A 132 8.20 -9.14 26.52
C ILE A 132 9.13 -8.22 27.33
N LEU A 133 9.23 -6.95 26.92
CA LEU A 133 9.97 -5.91 27.66
C LEU A 133 9.02 -4.81 28.11
N VAL A 134 9.23 -4.27 29.31
CA VAL A 134 8.45 -3.17 29.89
C VAL A 134 9.33 -2.02 30.37
N SER A 135 8.75 -0.82 30.46
CA SER A 135 9.38 0.38 31.03
C SER A 135 9.36 0.34 32.55
N ASP A 136 9.98 1.35 33.19
CA ASP A 136 9.87 1.56 34.64
C ASP A 136 8.43 1.86 35.12
N LYS A 137 7.56 2.29 34.20
CA LYS A 137 6.13 2.56 34.43
C LYS A 137 5.22 1.40 34.02
N GLU A 138 5.80 0.22 33.77
CA GLU A 138 5.11 -0.98 33.29
C GLU A 138 4.51 -0.87 31.87
N ASP A 139 4.84 0.18 31.13
CA ASP A 139 4.41 0.33 29.74
C ASP A 139 5.14 -0.69 28.84
N PRO A 140 4.46 -1.32 27.87
CA PRO A 140 5.07 -2.28 26.96
C PRO A 140 6.09 -1.60 26.03
N ILE A 141 7.33 -2.06 26.10
CA ILE A 141 8.45 -1.63 25.25
C ILE A 141 8.62 -2.55 24.05
N LEU A 142 8.52 -3.86 24.30
CA LEU A 142 8.48 -4.89 23.27
C LEU A 142 7.31 -5.81 23.57
N ALA A 143 6.38 -5.91 22.62
CA ALA A 143 5.24 -6.82 22.71
C ALA A 143 5.08 -7.62 21.42
N ALA A 144 4.65 -8.87 21.55
CA ALA A 144 4.35 -9.76 20.45
C ALA A 144 2.87 -10.18 20.49
N TRP A 145 2.27 -10.38 19.33
CA TRP A 145 0.88 -10.82 19.24
C TRP A 145 0.68 -11.76 18.05
N GLN A 146 -0.14 -12.79 18.24
CA GLN A 146 -0.61 -13.63 17.14
C GLN A 146 -1.99 -13.15 16.69
N TYR A 147 -2.11 -12.79 15.42
CA TYR A 147 -3.37 -12.40 14.80
C TYR A 147 -3.70 -13.37 13.67
N GLY A 148 -4.59 -14.33 13.97
CA GLY A 148 -4.87 -15.45 13.07
C GLY A 148 -3.63 -16.32 12.87
N LEU A 149 -3.21 -16.46 11.60
CA LEU A 149 -1.99 -17.20 11.23
C LEU A 149 -0.73 -16.32 11.22
N GLY A 150 -0.87 -15.00 11.35
CA GLY A 150 0.24 -14.06 11.34
C GLY A 150 0.76 -13.73 12.74
N ARG A 151 2.02 -13.34 12.84
CA ARG A 151 2.64 -12.77 14.04
C ARG A 151 2.95 -11.30 13.81
N ALA A 152 2.71 -10.49 14.83
CA ALA A 152 3.05 -9.07 14.86
C ALA A 152 3.93 -8.77 16.07
N VAL A 153 4.87 -7.86 15.91
CA VAL A 153 5.75 -7.37 16.98
C VAL A 153 5.66 -5.85 16.99
N ALA A 154 5.52 -5.29 18.19
CA ALA A 154 5.55 -3.85 18.42
C ALA A 154 6.74 -3.53 19.34
N PHE A 155 7.65 -2.69 18.84
CA PHE A 155 8.69 -2.04 19.63
C PHE A 155 8.32 -0.56 19.73
N THR A 156 8.10 -0.06 20.95
CA THR A 156 7.46 1.26 21.16
C THR A 156 8.48 2.38 21.38
N SER A 157 9.76 2.04 21.43
CA SER A 157 10.86 3.00 21.37
C SER A 157 11.39 3.13 19.95
N ASP A 158 12.57 3.72 19.81
CA ASP A 158 13.17 4.09 18.53
C ASP A 158 14.26 3.08 18.12
N ALA A 159 14.27 2.73 16.84
CA ALA A 159 15.34 1.96 16.20
C ALA A 159 16.44 2.86 15.62
N SER A 160 16.38 4.16 15.89
CA SER A 160 17.30 5.21 15.43
C SER A 160 17.91 5.97 16.61
N GLY A 161 18.53 7.12 16.33
CA GLY A 161 19.34 7.84 17.31
C GLY A 161 18.59 8.73 18.30
N ARG A 162 17.27 8.97 18.15
CA ARG A 162 16.57 9.93 19.02
C ARG A 162 16.33 9.36 20.40
N TRP A 163 15.70 8.18 20.47
CA TRP A 163 15.48 7.48 21.75
C TRP A 163 16.36 6.24 21.91
N GLY A 164 16.94 5.74 20.82
CA GLY A 164 17.70 4.49 20.77
C GLY A 164 19.20 4.65 20.57
N LYS A 165 19.82 5.80 20.89
CA LYS A 165 21.25 6.03 20.59
C LYS A 165 22.19 4.91 21.08
N ASP A 166 22.00 4.40 22.30
CA ASP A 166 22.82 3.32 22.86
C ASP A 166 22.35 1.96 22.35
N TRP A 167 21.05 1.85 22.03
CA TRP A 167 20.46 0.68 21.37
C TRP A 167 21.08 0.42 20.00
N VAL A 168 21.21 1.45 19.17
CA VAL A 168 21.80 1.38 17.82
C VAL A 168 23.29 1.07 17.87
N ALA A 169 24.00 1.58 18.88
CA ALA A 169 25.43 1.34 19.05
C ALA A 169 25.76 -0.02 19.69
N TRP A 170 24.76 -0.71 20.26
CA TRP A 170 24.95 -1.96 20.99
C TRP A 170 25.25 -3.13 20.04
N PRO A 171 26.27 -3.98 20.34
CA PRO A 171 26.63 -5.12 19.49
C PRO A 171 25.48 -6.09 19.17
N GLY A 172 24.51 -6.23 20.09
CA GLY A 172 23.35 -7.10 19.89
C GLY A 172 22.23 -6.49 19.04
N PHE A 173 22.36 -5.25 18.56
CA PHE A 173 21.32 -4.55 17.79
C PHE A 173 20.87 -5.36 16.56
N ALA A 174 21.83 -5.82 15.75
CA ALA A 174 21.53 -6.58 14.54
C ALA A 174 20.85 -7.91 14.86
N THR A 175 21.34 -8.62 15.87
CA THR A 175 20.77 -9.88 16.36
C THR A 175 19.34 -9.69 16.84
N PHE A 176 19.09 -8.67 17.67
CA PHE A 176 17.76 -8.34 18.17
C PHE A 176 16.76 -8.11 17.04
N TRP A 177 17.10 -7.25 16.06
CA TRP A 177 16.18 -6.96 14.94
C TRP A 177 16.01 -8.14 14.00
N ALA A 178 17.07 -8.92 13.74
CA ALA A 178 16.97 -10.14 12.95
C ALA A 178 16.03 -11.16 13.62
N GLN A 179 16.13 -11.35 14.94
CA GLN A 179 15.25 -12.23 15.70
C GLN A 179 13.82 -11.68 15.78
N ALA A 180 13.63 -10.37 15.98
CA ALA A 180 12.32 -9.73 16.00
C ALA A 180 11.59 -9.88 14.64
N VAL A 181 12.29 -9.62 13.53
CA VAL A 181 11.75 -9.80 12.18
C VAL A 181 11.52 -11.28 11.89
N GLY A 182 12.48 -12.15 12.20
CA GLY A 182 12.36 -13.60 12.04
C GLY A 182 11.14 -14.17 12.77
N TYR A 183 10.87 -13.68 13.98
CA TYR A 183 9.69 -14.05 14.75
C TYR A 183 8.38 -13.73 14.03
N THR A 184 8.31 -12.62 13.27
CA THR A 184 7.10 -12.24 12.51
C THR A 184 6.83 -13.13 11.29
N ILE A 185 7.87 -13.69 10.69
CA ILE A 185 7.78 -14.54 9.49
C ILE A 185 7.20 -15.92 9.85
N GLY A 186 7.22 -16.29 11.14
CA GLY A 186 6.81 -17.58 11.65
C GLY A 186 7.96 -18.58 11.56
N GLU A 187 8.25 -19.24 12.69
CA GLU A 187 9.12 -20.40 12.66
C GLU A 187 8.35 -21.52 11.94
N ARG A 188 8.87 -21.97 10.78
CA ARG A 188 8.83 -23.41 10.53
C ARG A 188 9.55 -23.99 11.73
N THR A 189 8.85 -24.72 12.59
CA THR A 189 9.47 -25.47 13.67
C THR A 189 10.77 -26.04 13.13
N GLN A 190 11.91 -25.71 13.75
CA GLN A 190 13.19 -26.28 13.37
C GLN A 190 13.18 -27.76 13.81
N SER A 191 12.27 -28.54 13.26
CA SER A 191 12.25 -29.98 13.38
C SER A 191 13.25 -30.53 12.39
N ASN A 192 13.97 -31.54 12.84
CA ASN A 192 14.79 -32.41 12.01
C ASN A 192 13.94 -33.26 11.05
N LEU A 193 12.60 -33.10 11.07
CA LEU A 193 11.65 -33.80 10.24
C LEU A 193 10.85 -32.78 9.43
N ASP A 194 10.83 -32.93 8.11
CA ASP A 194 9.82 -32.33 7.23
C ASP A 194 8.74 -33.38 6.94
N VAL A 195 7.47 -32.99 7.08
CA VAL A 195 6.33 -33.92 7.02
C VAL A 195 5.38 -33.45 5.93
N GLN A 196 5.18 -34.31 4.92
CA GLN A 196 4.30 -34.06 3.80
C GLN A 196 3.24 -35.16 3.70
N VAL A 197 1.99 -34.75 3.45
CA VAL A 197 0.88 -35.68 3.21
C VAL A 197 0.35 -35.42 1.81
N GLU A 198 0.45 -36.43 0.96
CA GLU A 198 -0.08 -36.39 -0.41
C GLU A 198 -1.28 -37.32 -0.53
N HIS A 199 -2.34 -36.84 -1.16
CA HIS A 199 -3.51 -37.64 -1.46
C HIS A 199 -3.32 -38.43 -2.77
N GLN A 200 -3.35 -39.76 -2.71
CA GLN A 200 -3.21 -40.64 -3.87
C GLN A 200 -4.39 -41.64 -3.93
N GLY A 201 -5.39 -41.32 -4.76
CA GLY A 201 -6.61 -42.15 -4.87
C GLY A 201 -7.43 -42.11 -3.59
N GLU A 202 -7.70 -43.27 -2.99
CA GLU A 202 -8.40 -43.41 -1.70
C GLU A 202 -7.46 -43.38 -0.49
N GLN A 203 -6.15 -43.27 -0.72
CA GLN A 203 -5.14 -43.33 0.34
C GLN A 203 -4.39 -42.01 0.47
N ALA A 204 -3.99 -41.68 1.68
CA ALA A 204 -3.06 -40.59 1.96
C ALA A 204 -1.67 -41.18 2.22
N ARG A 205 -0.71 -40.76 1.40
CA ARG A 205 0.71 -41.11 1.54
C ARG A 205 1.38 -40.06 2.41
N LEU A 206 1.86 -40.50 3.58
CA LEU A 206 2.64 -39.70 4.50
C LEU A 206 4.12 -39.92 4.18
N VAL A 207 4.81 -38.84 3.80
CA VAL A 207 6.25 -38.80 3.52
C VAL A 207 6.90 -37.95 4.59
N VAL A 208 7.96 -38.49 5.21
CA VAL A 208 8.76 -37.78 6.20
C VAL A 208 10.20 -37.75 5.74
N GLU A 209 10.75 -36.56 5.59
CA GLU A 209 12.17 -36.34 5.32
C GLU A 209 12.87 -35.95 6.62
N ALA A 210 13.85 -36.74 7.03
CA ALA A 210 14.56 -36.63 8.28
C ALA A 210 16.03 -36.30 8.01
N PHE A 211 16.45 -35.12 8.47
CA PHE A 211 17.78 -34.58 8.27
C PHE A 211 18.32 -34.01 9.59
N ASP A 212 19.62 -34.09 9.78
CA ASP A 212 20.29 -33.48 10.91
C ASP A 212 20.48 -31.98 10.62
N ARG A 213 19.73 -31.12 11.32
CA ARG A 213 19.92 -29.66 11.26
C ARG A 213 20.89 -29.14 12.31
N GLY A 214 21.54 -30.01 13.09
CA GLY A 214 22.34 -29.67 14.27
C GLY A 214 23.51 -28.71 14.05
N ALA A 215 23.85 -28.32 12.82
CA ALA A 215 24.99 -27.45 12.54
C ALA A 215 24.85 -26.58 11.26
N LEU A 216 23.63 -26.28 10.79
CA LEU A 216 23.48 -25.51 9.54
C LEU A 216 23.53 -24.00 9.78
N GLU A 217 24.52 -23.33 9.18
CA GLU A 217 24.48 -21.89 8.94
C GLU A 217 23.27 -21.54 8.02
N PRO A 218 22.63 -20.37 8.19
CA PRO A 218 21.49 -19.98 7.36
C PRO A 218 21.83 -19.96 5.87
N GLY A 219 21.31 -20.92 5.10
CA GLY A 219 21.48 -20.99 3.64
C GLY A 219 22.24 -22.22 3.14
N GLU A 220 22.77 -23.06 4.03
CA GLU A 220 23.41 -24.33 3.65
C GLU A 220 22.44 -25.51 3.66
N ALA A 221 22.69 -26.48 2.76
CA ALA A 221 21.91 -27.71 2.68
C ALA A 221 22.30 -28.64 3.84
N PRO A 222 21.36 -29.39 4.45
CA PRO A 222 21.65 -30.33 5.52
C PRO A 222 22.76 -31.32 5.15
N GLU A 223 23.81 -31.40 5.97
CA GLU A 223 24.97 -32.27 5.72
C GLU A 223 24.75 -33.74 6.16
N GLY A 224 23.58 -34.09 6.71
CA GLY A 224 23.29 -35.44 7.18
C GLY A 224 21.81 -35.83 7.13
N TYR A 225 21.56 -37.11 6.80
CA TYR A 225 20.23 -37.74 6.88
C TYR A 225 20.12 -38.58 8.15
N LEU A 226 18.99 -38.48 8.85
CA LEU A 226 18.70 -39.34 10.01
C LEU A 226 18.21 -40.70 9.48
N ASN A 227 19.10 -41.69 9.47
CA ASN A 227 18.83 -43.04 8.95
C ASN A 227 18.62 -44.06 10.07
N GLY A 228 17.83 -45.10 9.82
CA GLY A 228 17.61 -46.19 10.78
C GLY A 228 16.75 -45.84 12.00
N TYR A 229 16.21 -44.62 12.08
CA TYR A 229 15.28 -44.22 13.13
C TYR A 229 13.98 -45.02 13.08
N LEU A 230 13.46 -45.38 14.26
CA LEU A 230 12.12 -45.93 14.41
C LEU A 230 11.12 -44.76 14.38
N MET A 231 10.49 -44.57 13.22
CA MET A 231 9.55 -43.49 12.96
C MET A 231 8.11 -43.97 13.12
N GLN A 232 7.35 -43.29 13.96
CA GLN A 232 5.92 -43.54 14.16
C GLN A 232 5.13 -42.24 14.01
N ALA A 233 3.99 -42.32 13.32
CA ALA A 233 3.08 -41.20 13.11
C ALA A 233 1.72 -41.48 13.75
N ASN A 234 1.21 -40.53 14.53
CA ASN A 234 -0.15 -40.54 15.05
C ASN A 234 -0.98 -39.55 14.25
N VAL A 235 -1.97 -40.05 13.51
CA VAL A 235 -2.89 -39.27 12.69
C VAL A 235 -4.20 -39.13 13.44
N VAL A 236 -4.57 -37.90 13.78
CA VAL A 236 -5.84 -37.56 14.43
C VAL A 236 -6.82 -37.07 13.37
N SER A 237 -7.98 -37.72 13.28
CA SER A 237 -9.07 -37.37 12.36
C SER A 237 -9.91 -36.17 12.84
N PRO A 238 -10.74 -35.58 11.97
CA PRO A 238 -11.67 -34.51 12.35
C PRO A 238 -12.63 -34.91 13.49
N GLY A 239 -13.09 -36.17 13.50
CA GLY A 239 -13.89 -36.75 14.57
C GLY A 239 -13.13 -37.06 15.87
N GLY A 240 -11.79 -36.96 15.86
CA GLY A 240 -10.93 -37.18 17.02
C GLY A 240 -10.35 -38.60 17.14
N ASP A 241 -10.71 -39.52 16.25
CA ASP A 241 -10.10 -40.87 16.21
C ASP A 241 -8.62 -40.78 15.84
N VAL A 242 -7.81 -41.63 16.50
CA VAL A 242 -6.35 -41.66 16.32
C VAL A 242 -5.94 -42.95 15.63
N VAL A 243 -5.18 -42.82 14.53
CA VAL A 243 -4.57 -43.93 13.80
C VAL A 243 -3.05 -43.83 13.92
N THR A 244 -2.42 -44.88 14.45
CA THR A 244 -0.96 -44.97 14.56
C THR A 244 -0.38 -45.72 13.36
N LEU A 245 0.66 -45.15 12.76
CA LEU A 245 1.33 -45.64 11.55
C LEU A 245 2.82 -45.77 11.80
N ASP A 246 3.37 -46.95 11.56
CA ASP A 246 4.81 -47.14 11.54
C ASP A 246 5.35 -46.77 10.15
N LEU A 247 6.29 -45.83 10.10
CA LEU A 247 6.87 -45.35 8.85
C LEU A 247 8.10 -46.16 8.49
N ARG A 248 8.15 -46.67 7.26
CA ARG A 248 9.29 -47.44 6.76
C ARG A 248 10.24 -46.55 6.00
N GLN A 249 11.54 -46.74 6.24
CA GLN A 249 12.55 -46.04 5.47
C GLN A 249 12.61 -46.58 4.03
N VAL A 250 12.44 -45.70 3.04
CA VAL A 250 12.46 -46.05 1.60
C VAL A 250 13.66 -45.48 0.86
N ALA A 251 14.29 -44.44 1.41
CA ALA A 251 15.54 -43.85 0.92
C ALA A 251 16.32 -43.24 2.09
N PRO A 252 17.59 -42.84 1.92
CA PRO A 252 18.32 -42.12 2.96
C PRO A 252 17.52 -40.92 3.47
N GLY A 253 17.27 -40.87 4.78
CA GLY A 253 16.46 -39.85 5.45
C GLY A 253 14.98 -39.83 5.07
N ARG A 254 14.47 -40.72 4.20
CA ARG A 254 13.09 -40.67 3.72
C ARG A 254 12.28 -41.84 4.22
N TYR A 255 11.21 -41.54 4.96
CA TYR A 255 10.31 -42.49 5.58
C TYR A 255 8.90 -42.34 5.04
N GLU A 256 8.20 -43.45 4.85
CA GLU A 256 6.86 -43.46 4.28
C GLU A 256 5.89 -44.37 5.03
N GLY A 257 4.65 -43.91 5.10
CA GLY A 257 3.49 -44.66 5.57
C GLY A 257 2.25 -44.29 4.75
N VAL A 258 1.24 -45.14 4.77
CA VAL A 258 -0.02 -44.93 4.05
C VAL A 258 -1.18 -45.20 5.00
N PHE A 259 -2.17 -44.30 4.99
CA PHE A 259 -3.43 -44.47 5.71
C PHE A 259 -4.61 -44.16 4.80
N THR A 260 -5.78 -44.68 5.14
CA THR A 260 -7.03 -44.41 4.40
C THR A 260 -7.86 -43.42 5.23
N PRO A 261 -8.02 -42.17 4.79
CA PRO A 261 -8.83 -41.18 5.50
C PRO A 261 -10.33 -41.50 5.35
N ALA A 262 -11.05 -41.59 6.48
CA ALA A 262 -12.47 -41.95 6.48
C ALA A 262 -13.43 -40.74 6.43
N GLU A 263 -12.97 -39.56 6.87
CA GLU A 263 -13.82 -38.38 7.06
C GLU A 263 -13.25 -37.16 6.32
N GLN A 264 -14.12 -36.31 5.80
CA GLN A 264 -13.69 -35.03 5.25
C GLN A 264 -13.35 -34.06 6.38
N GLY A 265 -12.26 -33.30 6.24
CA GLY A 265 -11.87 -32.29 7.22
C GLY A 265 -10.37 -32.24 7.51
N ALA A 266 -10.02 -31.56 8.59
CA ALA A 266 -8.65 -31.37 9.01
C ALA A 266 -8.14 -32.56 9.84
N TYR A 267 -7.02 -33.12 9.40
CA TYR A 267 -6.24 -34.13 10.09
C TYR A 267 -4.98 -33.50 10.70
N VAL A 268 -4.63 -33.92 11.91
CA VAL A 268 -3.39 -33.54 12.57
C VAL A 268 -2.47 -34.76 12.63
N VAL A 269 -1.26 -34.64 12.10
CA VAL A 269 -0.28 -35.72 12.03
C VAL A 269 0.90 -35.38 12.91
N ARG A 270 1.11 -36.15 13.98
CA ARG A 270 2.30 -36.03 14.85
C ARG A 270 3.25 -37.17 14.58
N VAL A 271 4.45 -36.85 14.10
CA VAL A 271 5.51 -37.82 13.83
C VAL A 271 6.55 -37.75 14.95
N THR A 272 6.99 -38.92 15.41
CA THR A 272 8.08 -39.09 16.38
C THR A 272 9.07 -40.10 15.84
N GLY A 273 10.36 -39.76 15.92
CA GLY A 273 11.48 -40.60 15.54
C GLY A 273 12.40 -40.84 16.72
N GLN A 274 12.66 -42.12 17.02
CA GLN A 274 13.63 -42.51 18.02
C GLN A 274 14.88 -43.09 17.32
N PRO A 275 16.10 -42.71 17.74
CA PRO A 275 17.31 -43.29 17.19
C PRO A 275 17.35 -44.81 17.40
N PRO A 276 18.01 -45.57 16.51
CA PRO A 276 18.15 -47.01 16.66
C PRO A 276 18.89 -47.33 17.96
N GLN A 277 18.25 -48.08 18.86
CA GLN A 277 18.91 -48.56 20.08
C GLN A 277 19.92 -49.64 19.70
N SER A 278 21.21 -49.27 19.66
CA SER A 278 22.29 -50.25 19.64
C SER A 278 22.63 -50.66 21.07
N PRO A 279 22.70 -51.97 21.39
CA PRO A 279 22.98 -52.43 22.76
C PRO A 279 24.35 -52.02 23.31
N ASP A 280 25.29 -51.60 22.44
CA ASP A 280 26.66 -51.17 22.79
C ASP A 280 26.92 -49.66 22.66
N ALA A 281 25.91 -48.85 22.32
CA ALA A 281 26.07 -47.39 22.18
C ALA A 281 25.42 -46.65 23.35
N ALA A 282 26.06 -45.56 23.81
CA ALA A 282 25.46 -44.66 24.78
C ALA A 282 24.08 -44.17 24.26
N PRO A 283 23.08 -43.99 25.13
CA PRO A 283 21.78 -43.48 24.69
C PRO A 283 21.98 -42.12 24.02
N GLU A 284 21.81 -42.06 22.70
CA GLU A 284 21.72 -40.78 21.99
C GLU A 284 20.42 -40.11 22.45
N GLU A 285 20.55 -39.07 23.29
CA GLU A 285 19.47 -38.14 23.58
C GLU A 285 19.16 -37.32 22.32
N GLY A 286 18.29 -37.86 21.47
CA GLY A 286 18.03 -37.29 20.14
C GLY A 286 16.71 -37.75 19.54
N GLY A 287 15.60 -37.57 20.26
CA GLY A 287 14.27 -37.80 19.67
C GLY A 287 13.91 -36.68 18.70
N ALA A 288 13.52 -37.02 17.47
CA ALA A 288 13.01 -36.06 16.51
C ALA A 288 11.48 -36.07 16.54
N ALA A 289 10.83 -34.90 16.52
CA ALA A 289 9.38 -34.83 16.44
C ALA A 289 8.93 -33.66 15.57
N ALA A 290 7.83 -33.87 14.83
CA ALA A 290 7.19 -32.83 14.03
C ALA A 290 5.67 -33.01 14.05
N THR A 291 4.95 -31.91 13.88
CA THR A 291 3.48 -31.92 13.73
C THR A 291 3.12 -31.20 12.45
N ALA A 292 2.30 -31.84 11.62
CA ALA A 292 1.78 -31.30 10.37
C ALA A 292 0.25 -31.36 10.37
N GLY A 293 -0.36 -30.42 9.64
CA GLY A 293 -1.80 -30.43 9.35
C GLY A 293 -2.03 -30.81 7.90
N TRP A 294 -2.99 -31.68 7.64
CA TRP A 294 -3.44 -32.03 6.29
C TRP A 294 -4.96 -31.98 6.23
N VAL A 295 -5.53 -31.45 5.15
CA VAL A 295 -6.98 -31.33 5.01
C VAL A 295 -7.45 -32.19 3.86
N LEU A 296 -8.29 -33.19 4.16
CA LEU A 296 -9.03 -33.90 3.12
C LEU A 296 -10.22 -33.03 2.70
N SER A 297 -10.11 -32.46 1.51
CA SER A 297 -11.23 -31.75 0.86
C SER A 297 -12.24 -32.74 0.28
N TYR A 298 -13.38 -32.23 -0.17
CA TYR A 298 -14.35 -33.01 -0.95
C TYR A 298 -13.68 -33.72 -2.14
N SER A 299 -14.20 -34.89 -2.50
CA SER A 299 -13.66 -35.71 -3.61
C SER A 299 -13.39 -34.84 -4.85
N PRO A 300 -12.25 -35.03 -5.55
CA PRO A 300 -11.96 -34.33 -6.79
C PRO A 300 -13.09 -34.42 -7.84
N GLU A 301 -13.94 -35.43 -7.77
CA GLU A 301 -15.13 -35.61 -8.62
C GLU A 301 -16.16 -34.48 -8.48
N TYR A 302 -16.22 -33.83 -7.32
CA TYR A 302 -17.08 -32.67 -7.09
C TYR A 302 -16.45 -31.35 -7.56
N ARG A 303 -15.20 -31.37 -8.04
CA ARG A 303 -14.64 -30.18 -8.70
C ARG A 303 -15.38 -29.96 -10.00
N ARG A 304 -16.17 -28.89 -10.05
CA ARG A 304 -16.69 -28.35 -11.30
C ARG A 304 -15.52 -27.74 -12.07
N LEU A 305 -14.93 -28.52 -12.95
CA LEU A 305 -13.90 -28.09 -13.91
C LEU A 305 -14.51 -27.39 -15.13
N GLU A 306 -15.84 -27.36 -15.23
CA GLU A 306 -16.57 -26.65 -16.26
C GLU A 306 -16.63 -25.15 -15.95
N SER A 307 -16.44 -24.33 -16.97
CA SER A 307 -16.62 -22.87 -16.87
C SER A 307 -18.09 -22.53 -16.63
N ASP A 308 -18.37 -21.63 -15.70
CA ASP A 308 -19.70 -21.05 -15.48
C ASP A 308 -19.78 -19.65 -16.15
N PRO A 309 -20.22 -19.58 -17.43
CA PRO A 309 -20.27 -18.32 -18.17
C PRO A 309 -21.26 -17.31 -17.58
N ASP A 310 -22.31 -17.77 -16.90
CA ASP A 310 -23.34 -16.91 -16.32
C ASP A 310 -22.80 -16.17 -15.10
N THR A 311 -22.08 -16.87 -14.23
CA THR A 311 -21.40 -16.25 -13.09
C THR A 311 -20.31 -15.27 -13.55
N LEU A 312 -19.53 -15.63 -14.58
CA LEU A 312 -18.55 -14.73 -15.19
C LEU A 312 -19.20 -13.46 -15.76
N GLY A 313 -20.35 -13.59 -16.41
CA GLY A 313 -21.14 -12.46 -16.90
C GLY A 313 -21.59 -11.52 -15.79
N ARG A 314 -22.07 -12.07 -14.66
CA ARG A 314 -22.51 -11.29 -13.50
C ARG A 314 -21.37 -10.52 -12.84
N ILE A 315 -20.22 -11.16 -12.63
CA ILE A 315 -19.02 -10.51 -12.06
C ILE A 315 -18.55 -9.38 -12.98
N THR A 316 -18.51 -9.62 -14.28
CA THR A 316 -18.09 -8.64 -15.28
C THR A 316 -18.99 -7.40 -15.26
N ALA A 317 -20.32 -7.61 -15.19
CA ALA A 317 -21.29 -6.52 -15.13
C ALA A 317 -21.17 -5.67 -13.86
N GLN A 318 -20.87 -6.28 -12.71
CA GLN A 318 -20.69 -5.55 -11.44
C GLN A 318 -19.35 -4.83 -11.34
N ALA A 319 -18.28 -5.43 -11.85
CA ALA A 319 -16.93 -4.87 -11.78
C ALA A 319 -16.62 -3.85 -12.90
N GLY A 320 -17.52 -3.70 -13.89
CA GLY A 320 -17.25 -2.90 -15.09
C GLY A 320 -16.13 -3.47 -15.97
N GLY A 321 -15.87 -4.78 -15.84
CA GLY A 321 -14.81 -5.48 -16.57
C GLY A 321 -15.22 -5.89 -17.98
N LYS A 322 -14.36 -6.66 -18.66
CA LYS A 322 -14.65 -7.31 -19.94
C LYS A 322 -14.26 -8.79 -19.84
N ILE A 323 -15.07 -9.69 -20.42
CA ILE A 323 -14.69 -11.09 -20.58
C ILE A 323 -13.62 -11.17 -21.68
N ALA A 324 -12.58 -11.97 -21.46
CA ALA A 324 -11.50 -12.14 -22.42
C ALA A 324 -12.04 -12.64 -23.77
N SER A 325 -11.67 -11.93 -24.84
CA SER A 325 -11.96 -12.30 -26.23
C SER A 325 -11.16 -13.55 -26.63
N GLN A 326 -11.60 -14.26 -27.67
CA GLN A 326 -10.83 -15.37 -28.25
C GLN A 326 -9.47 -14.93 -28.81
N ASN A 327 -9.27 -13.63 -29.02
CA ASN A 327 -8.00 -13.06 -29.41
C ASN A 327 -7.17 -12.63 -28.17
N PRO A 328 -6.04 -13.30 -27.86
CA PRO A 328 -5.21 -12.97 -26.70
C PRO A 328 -4.64 -11.55 -26.73
N ALA A 329 -4.51 -10.94 -27.92
CA ALA A 329 -3.98 -9.60 -28.08
C ALA A 329 -4.91 -8.51 -27.50
N ASP A 330 -6.22 -8.79 -27.39
CA ASP A 330 -7.20 -7.82 -26.89
C ASP A 330 -7.00 -7.50 -25.39
N VAL A 331 -6.40 -8.42 -24.62
CA VAL A 331 -6.08 -8.22 -23.19
C VAL A 331 -4.96 -7.20 -22.99
N PHE A 332 -4.09 -7.01 -24.00
CA PHE A 332 -2.95 -6.09 -23.95
C PHE A 332 -3.25 -4.72 -24.57
N ARG A 333 -4.53 -4.44 -24.87
CA ARG A 333 -4.92 -3.12 -25.38
C ARG A 333 -4.73 -2.10 -24.26
N HIS A 334 -3.95 -1.06 -24.54
CA HIS A 334 -3.70 0.04 -23.61
C HIS A 334 -4.86 1.06 -23.70
N ASP A 335 -6.10 0.60 -23.49
CA ASP A 335 -7.33 1.41 -23.52
C ASP A 335 -7.76 1.90 -22.13
N LEU A 336 -6.96 1.60 -21.10
CA LEU A 336 -7.16 2.10 -19.74
C LEU A 336 -6.94 3.62 -19.68
N PRO A 337 -7.79 4.37 -18.96
CA PRO A 337 -7.60 5.81 -18.80
C PRO A 337 -6.25 6.06 -18.12
N ALA A 338 -5.37 6.78 -18.82
CA ALA A 338 -4.07 7.16 -18.29
C ALA A 338 -4.28 7.98 -17.00
N ARG A 339 -3.90 7.41 -15.86
CA ARG A 339 -3.95 8.11 -14.59
C ARG A 339 -2.94 9.26 -14.65
N GLN A 340 -3.43 10.49 -14.48
CA GLN A 340 -2.57 11.68 -14.46
C GLN A 340 -1.58 11.55 -13.30
N ALA A 341 -0.29 11.50 -13.62
CA ALA A 341 0.80 11.51 -12.65
C ALA A 341 1.45 12.89 -12.66
N SER A 342 1.47 13.57 -11.52
CA SER A 342 2.23 14.81 -11.35
C SER A 342 3.73 14.49 -11.40
N ARG A 343 4.46 15.11 -12.33
CA ARG A 343 5.92 15.02 -12.35
C ARG A 343 6.53 16.22 -11.62
N PRO A 344 7.51 16.01 -10.73
CA PRO A 344 8.17 17.12 -10.06
C PRO A 344 8.92 18.00 -11.07
N VAL A 345 8.57 19.28 -11.13
CA VAL A 345 9.24 20.28 -12.01
C VAL A 345 10.48 20.90 -11.38
N TRP A 346 10.68 20.73 -10.06
CA TRP A 346 11.79 21.32 -9.32
C TRP A 346 13.20 20.94 -9.83
N PRO A 347 13.47 19.72 -10.37
CA PRO A 347 14.81 19.42 -10.89
C PRO A 347 15.17 20.30 -12.09
N TRP A 348 14.20 20.62 -12.94
CA TRP A 348 14.37 21.51 -14.08
C TRP A 348 14.55 22.97 -13.64
N LEU A 349 13.83 23.40 -12.60
CA LEU A 349 14.00 24.72 -12.01
C LEU A 349 15.37 24.90 -11.33
N LEU A 350 15.87 23.86 -10.65
CA LEU A 350 17.22 23.88 -10.09
C LEU A 350 18.30 23.89 -11.17
N ALA A 351 18.13 23.12 -12.25
CA ALA A 351 19.05 23.16 -13.38
C ALA A 351 19.08 24.57 -14.03
N LEU A 352 17.91 25.20 -14.18
CA LEU A 352 17.80 26.57 -14.66
C LEU A 352 18.50 27.56 -13.70
N ALA A 353 18.27 27.43 -12.40
CA ALA A 353 18.92 28.26 -11.38
C ALA A 353 20.45 28.10 -11.39
N ALA A 354 20.95 26.87 -11.56
CA ALA A 354 22.38 26.57 -11.66
C ALA A 354 23.03 27.22 -12.89
N ILE A 355 22.31 27.37 -14.00
CA ILE A 355 22.77 28.08 -15.21
C ILE A 355 22.69 29.60 -15.03
N LEU A 356 21.64 30.11 -14.38
CA LEU A 356 21.44 31.54 -14.17
C LEU A 356 22.43 32.12 -13.15
N LEU A 357 22.86 31.35 -12.16
CA LEU A 357 23.79 31.81 -11.12
C LEU A 357 25.13 32.34 -11.68
N PRO A 358 25.88 31.61 -12.54
CA PRO A 358 27.10 32.14 -13.13
C PRO A 358 26.83 33.30 -14.11
N LEU A 359 25.66 33.35 -14.76
CA LEU A 359 25.28 34.46 -15.63
C LEU A 359 25.01 35.74 -14.83
N ASP A 360 24.33 35.65 -13.67
CA ASP A 360 24.12 36.77 -12.76
C ASP A 360 25.46 37.26 -12.17
N ILE A 361 26.34 36.35 -11.74
CA ILE A 361 27.68 36.71 -11.29
C ILE A 361 28.49 37.39 -12.40
N ALA A 362 28.44 36.87 -13.63
CA ALA A 362 29.12 37.46 -14.77
C ALA A 362 28.58 38.87 -15.08
N ALA A 363 27.26 39.06 -15.08
CA ALA A 363 26.64 40.36 -15.31
C ALA A 363 26.99 41.39 -14.22
N ARG A 364 27.17 40.96 -12.97
CA ARG A 364 27.51 41.84 -11.84
C ARG A 364 29.01 42.09 -11.68
N ARG A 365 29.87 41.11 -12.01
CA ARG A 365 31.33 41.20 -11.77
C ARG A 365 32.15 41.53 -13.00
N LEU A 366 31.65 41.28 -14.20
CA LEU A 366 32.34 41.67 -15.43
C LEU A 366 31.67 42.95 -15.94
N THR A 367 32.46 44.01 -16.16
CA THR A 367 31.98 45.21 -16.86
C THR A 367 31.81 44.89 -18.34
N VAL A 368 30.81 44.06 -18.66
CA VAL A 368 30.49 43.66 -20.02
C VAL A 368 29.84 44.85 -20.72
N THR A 369 30.57 45.46 -21.65
CA THR A 369 30.04 46.54 -22.47
C THR A 369 29.10 45.94 -23.53
N ALA A 370 28.05 46.65 -23.94
CA ALA A 370 27.09 46.16 -24.95
C ALA A 370 27.75 45.69 -26.27
N GLN A 371 28.95 46.18 -26.58
CA GLN A 371 29.75 45.76 -27.74
C GLN A 371 30.40 44.37 -27.56
N ASP A 372 30.77 43.98 -26.34
CA ASP A 372 31.35 42.66 -26.06
C ASP A 372 30.30 41.55 -26.09
N LEU A 373 29.08 41.87 -25.65
CA LEU A 373 27.93 40.97 -25.74
C LEU A 373 27.55 40.69 -27.21
N ARG A 374 27.53 41.73 -28.06
CA ARG A 374 27.30 41.57 -29.51
C ARG A 374 28.37 40.70 -30.18
N ARG A 375 29.65 40.93 -29.87
CA ARG A 375 30.77 40.12 -30.36
C ARG A 375 30.71 38.66 -29.87
N GLY A 376 30.23 38.43 -28.65
CA GLY A 376 30.01 37.09 -28.09
C GLY A 376 28.87 36.34 -28.82
N VAL A 377 27.75 37.01 -29.03
CA VAL A 377 26.59 36.47 -29.77
C VAL A 377 26.95 36.18 -31.23
N GLU A 378 27.67 37.08 -31.91
CA GLU A 378 28.15 36.88 -33.29
C GLU A 378 29.12 35.69 -33.39
N LYS A 379 30.05 35.53 -32.43
CA LYS A 379 30.95 34.36 -32.37
C LYS A 379 30.20 33.05 -32.10
N LEU A 380 29.17 33.08 -31.25
CA LEU A 380 28.36 31.90 -30.93
C LEU A 380 27.48 31.50 -32.12
N ALA A 381 26.81 32.47 -32.76
CA ALA A 381 26.04 32.28 -33.98
C ALA A 381 26.91 31.79 -35.15
N GLY A 382 28.14 32.31 -35.28
CA GLY A 382 29.14 31.83 -36.25
C GLY A 382 29.59 30.38 -36.01
N ARG A 383 29.74 29.96 -34.74
CA ARG A 383 30.11 28.57 -34.39
C ARG A 383 28.95 27.58 -34.58
N LEU A 384 27.72 27.99 -34.27
CA LEU A 384 26.52 27.18 -34.47
C LEU A 384 26.19 27.02 -35.96
N SER A 385 26.26 28.11 -36.75
CA SER A 385 26.09 28.05 -38.20
C SER A 385 27.23 27.28 -38.90
N GLY A 386 28.47 27.38 -38.41
CA GLY A 386 29.60 26.59 -38.89
C GLY A 386 29.47 25.08 -38.64
N ARG A 387 28.79 24.67 -37.56
CA ARG A 387 28.45 23.26 -37.30
C ARG A 387 27.28 22.77 -38.15
N LEU A 388 26.30 23.63 -38.47
CA LEU A 388 25.20 23.30 -39.37
C LEU A 388 25.66 23.22 -40.85
N ARG A 389 26.65 24.01 -41.27
CA ARG A 389 27.24 23.93 -42.62
C ARG A 389 28.25 22.80 -42.82
N LYS A 390 28.87 22.27 -41.76
CA LYS A 390 29.76 21.09 -41.83
C LYS A 390 29.03 19.76 -42.07
N GLY A 391 27.70 19.76 -42.09
CA GLY A 391 26.86 18.61 -42.45
C GLY A 391 26.42 18.55 -43.92
N ALA A 392 26.77 19.54 -44.75
CA ALA A 392 26.52 19.50 -46.19
C ALA A 392 27.80 19.07 -46.91
N ALA A 393 27.79 17.82 -47.38
CA ALA A 393 28.88 17.12 -48.03
C ALA A 393 29.48 17.86 -49.24
N GLU A 394 30.79 17.66 -49.41
CA GLU A 394 31.51 17.85 -50.69
C GLU A 394 30.85 17.01 -51.79
N PRO A 395 30.64 17.57 -53.01
CA PRO A 395 30.63 16.77 -54.21
C PRO A 395 32.08 16.64 -54.72
N THR A 396 32.53 15.39 -54.74
CA THR A 396 33.73 14.93 -55.41
C THR A 396 33.73 15.26 -56.91
N LEU A 397 34.92 15.61 -57.40
CA LEU A 397 35.28 15.93 -58.78
C LEU A 397 34.68 14.99 -59.85
N ARG A 398 34.02 15.55 -60.88
CA ARG A 398 33.99 15.04 -62.26
C ARG A 398 33.96 16.19 -63.29
N PRO A 399 34.50 15.97 -64.50
CA PRO A 399 35.22 16.99 -65.28
C PRO A 399 34.35 17.80 -66.26
N ALA A 400 34.97 18.83 -66.82
CA ALA A 400 34.48 19.74 -67.84
C ALA A 400 33.54 19.09 -68.89
N ARG A 401 32.26 19.50 -68.86
CA ARG A 401 31.35 19.38 -70.01
C ARG A 401 30.33 20.54 -70.04
N THR A 402 30.77 21.60 -70.69
CA THR A 402 30.01 22.33 -71.73
C THR A 402 28.97 23.38 -71.29
N GLN A 403 29.40 24.63 -71.47
CA GLN A 403 28.70 25.93 -71.55
C GLN A 403 27.52 26.02 -72.55
N ARG A 404 26.80 24.92 -72.83
CA ARG A 404 25.71 24.88 -73.82
C ARG A 404 24.30 24.88 -73.20
N MET A 405 24.16 24.76 -71.89
CA MET A 405 22.84 24.79 -71.24
C MET A 405 22.45 26.19 -70.73
N ASP A 406 23.40 27.03 -70.32
CA ASP A 406 23.11 28.42 -69.89
C ASP A 406 22.63 29.32 -71.04
N ALA A 407 23.06 29.05 -72.27
CA ALA A 407 22.61 29.75 -73.47
C ALA A 407 21.15 29.41 -73.86
N LEU A 408 20.64 28.24 -73.45
CA LEU A 408 19.26 27.81 -73.74
C LEU A 408 18.25 28.36 -72.73
N PHE A 409 18.66 28.55 -71.47
CA PHE A 409 17.81 29.15 -70.44
C PHE A 409 17.64 30.67 -70.62
N GLN A 410 18.69 31.39 -71.06
CA GLN A 410 18.61 32.83 -71.36
C GLN A 410 17.85 33.18 -72.66
N ALA A 411 17.58 32.19 -73.52
CA ALA A 411 16.73 32.33 -74.72
C ALA A 411 15.25 32.03 -74.43
N LYS A 412 14.95 31.27 -73.36
CA LYS A 412 13.59 30.90 -72.98
C LYS A 412 12.92 31.93 -72.07
N GLU A 413 13.70 32.71 -71.31
CA GLU A 413 13.19 33.80 -70.47
C GLU A 413 12.90 35.10 -71.25
N ARG A 414 13.46 35.28 -72.45
CA ARG A 414 13.18 36.46 -73.31
C ARG A 414 11.96 36.34 -74.22
N ALA A 415 11.27 35.20 -74.23
CA ALA A 415 10.09 34.96 -75.08
C ALA A 415 8.76 34.91 -74.31
N ARG A 416 8.74 35.28 -73.02
CA ARG A 416 7.53 35.20 -72.17
C ARG A 416 6.79 36.52 -71.95
N ASP A 417 7.30 37.64 -72.45
CA ASP A 417 6.63 38.95 -72.39
C ASP A 417 5.93 39.30 -73.72
N VAL A 418 4.78 38.69 -74.03
CA VAL A 418 3.71 39.30 -74.85
C VAL A 418 2.36 38.68 -74.46
N LYS A 419 1.41 39.50 -73.98
CA LYS A 419 -0.01 39.16 -73.77
C LYS A 419 -0.76 39.09 -75.12
N PRO A 420 -1.82 38.26 -75.22
CA PRO A 420 -3.14 38.86 -75.53
C PRO A 420 -4.34 38.24 -74.80
N GLY A 421 -5.43 39.03 -74.76
CA GLY A 421 -6.76 38.71 -74.22
C GLY A 421 -7.66 37.86 -75.16
N PRO A 422 -9.00 37.80 -74.94
CA PRO A 422 -9.71 36.50 -74.90
C PRO A 422 -10.82 36.21 -75.96
N ILE A 423 -11.26 34.92 -75.94
CA ILE A 423 -12.50 34.19 -76.38
C ILE A 423 -12.72 33.92 -77.92
N PRO A 424 -13.48 32.89 -78.44
CA PRO A 424 -14.09 31.62 -77.91
C PRO A 424 -13.90 30.29 -78.73
N GLN A 425 -14.41 29.17 -78.15
CA GLN A 425 -14.60 27.75 -78.58
C GLN A 425 -15.25 27.50 -79.99
N PRO A 426 -15.38 26.26 -80.59
CA PRO A 426 -15.53 24.90 -80.00
C PRO A 426 -14.95 23.67 -80.79
N GLY A 427 -15.09 22.44 -80.23
CA GLY A 427 -15.01 21.18 -81.01
C GLY A 427 -14.68 19.88 -80.23
N SER A 428 -15.68 19.01 -80.10
CA SER A 428 -15.72 17.62 -79.60
C SER A 428 -14.71 16.66 -80.27
N LEU A 429 -14.23 15.56 -79.66
CA LEU A 429 -14.96 14.30 -79.42
C LEU A 429 -14.23 13.39 -78.41
N THR A 430 -15.01 12.48 -77.84
CA THR A 430 -14.88 11.75 -76.57
C THR A 430 -14.38 10.31 -76.75
N GLU A 431 -13.98 9.70 -75.61
CA GLU A 431 -14.06 8.25 -75.27
C GLU A 431 -12.90 7.36 -75.79
N ALA A 432 -12.25 6.42 -75.05
CA ALA A 432 -12.41 5.83 -73.72
C ALA A 432 -11.11 5.09 -73.29
N GLU A 433 -11.05 4.77 -71.98
CA GLU A 433 -10.33 3.65 -71.31
C GLU A 433 -8.78 3.65 -71.23
N ALA A 434 -8.11 3.24 -70.14
CA ALA A 434 -8.50 2.62 -68.87
C ALA A 434 -7.35 2.69 -67.81
N GLY A 435 -7.71 2.56 -66.52
CA GLY A 435 -6.89 2.01 -65.41
C GLY A 435 -6.18 3.03 -64.49
N ALA A 436 -6.79 3.56 -63.41
CA ALA A 436 -6.91 3.01 -62.04
C ALA A 436 -5.56 2.75 -61.32
N ALA A 437 -5.25 3.12 -60.08
CA ALA A 437 -5.83 3.85 -58.93
C ALA A 437 -4.62 4.18 -57.99
N LYS A 438 -4.57 5.08 -56.98
CA LYS A 438 -5.50 5.58 -55.94
C LYS A 438 -5.00 6.96 -55.43
N PRO A 439 -5.87 7.82 -54.86
CA PRO A 439 -5.48 8.98 -54.07
C PRO A 439 -5.92 8.93 -52.59
N GLY A 440 -5.28 9.78 -51.78
CA GLY A 440 -5.66 10.14 -50.41
C GLY A 440 -6.70 11.28 -50.32
N PRO A 441 -7.00 11.76 -49.11
CA PRO A 441 -8.36 12.15 -48.68
C PRO A 441 -8.59 13.66 -48.62
N VAL A 442 -9.87 14.08 -48.73
CA VAL A 442 -10.32 15.45 -48.46
C VAL A 442 -11.71 15.44 -47.80
N SER A 443 -11.76 16.10 -46.64
CA SER A 443 -12.83 16.81 -45.90
C SER A 443 -14.30 16.81 -46.36
N THR A 444 -15.21 16.92 -45.38
CA THR A 444 -16.31 17.90 -45.41
C THR A 444 -16.79 18.28 -43.98
N PRO A 445 -17.23 19.53 -43.73
CA PRO A 445 -17.73 20.00 -42.43
C PRO A 445 -19.27 20.14 -42.34
N GLU A 446 -19.75 20.15 -41.08
CA GLU A 446 -20.81 21.00 -40.49
C GLU A 446 -22.22 21.10 -41.10
N SER A 447 -23.27 20.80 -40.31
CA SER A 447 -24.47 21.67 -40.05
C SER A 447 -25.57 20.94 -39.22
N GLN A 448 -26.03 21.58 -38.13
CA GLN A 448 -27.30 21.35 -37.39
C GLN A 448 -28.53 21.87 -38.22
N PRO A 449 -29.85 21.74 -37.86
CA PRO A 449 -30.50 21.71 -36.52
C PRO A 449 -31.88 20.95 -36.31
N ARG A 450 -32.31 20.86 -35.02
CA ARG A 450 -33.64 20.76 -34.30
C ARG A 450 -35.01 20.68 -35.06
N PRO A 451 -36.21 20.51 -34.40
CA PRO A 451 -36.69 19.77 -33.17
C PRO A 451 -38.14 19.14 -33.28
N GLN A 452 -38.67 18.60 -32.14
CA GLN A 452 -40.11 18.34 -31.77
C GLN A 452 -40.83 17.10 -32.37
N ALA A 453 -41.78 16.37 -31.74
CA ALA A 453 -42.53 16.42 -30.46
C ALA A 453 -43.21 15.04 -30.15
N GLU A 454 -44.00 14.98 -29.06
CA GLU A 454 -45.03 13.97 -28.62
C GLU A 454 -44.56 12.77 -27.76
N SER A 455 -45.27 12.29 -26.72
CA SER A 455 -46.39 12.77 -25.90
C SER A 455 -46.42 11.93 -24.59
N SER A 456 -47.11 12.43 -23.56
CA SER A 456 -47.54 11.81 -22.30
C SER A 456 -47.96 10.32 -22.37
N SER A 457 -47.74 9.45 -21.37
CA SER A 457 -48.44 9.44 -20.07
C SER A 457 -47.93 8.32 -19.14
N LYS A 458 -47.62 8.68 -17.88
CA LYS A 458 -48.00 8.02 -16.60
C LYS A 458 -47.73 6.50 -16.40
N GLU A 459 -46.70 6.18 -15.59
CA GLU A 459 -46.73 5.03 -14.66
C GLU A 459 -45.79 5.23 -13.45
N MET A 460 -46.13 4.61 -12.32
CA MET A 460 -45.66 4.83 -10.95
C MET A 460 -44.12 4.82 -10.72
N PRO A 461 -43.61 5.52 -9.68
CA PRO A 461 -42.25 5.28 -9.18
C PRO A 461 -42.19 3.93 -8.43
N PRO A 462 -41.11 3.16 -8.57
CA PRO A 462 -40.86 1.98 -7.74
C PRO A 462 -40.45 2.41 -6.32
N GLU A 463 -40.76 1.56 -5.35
CA GLU A 463 -40.44 1.73 -3.93
C GLU A 463 -38.95 2.05 -3.70
N PRO A 464 -38.61 2.95 -2.75
CA PRO A 464 -37.24 3.14 -2.34
C PRO A 464 -36.78 1.92 -1.53
N GLY A 465 -35.76 1.23 -2.07
CA GLY A 465 -35.05 0.15 -1.41
C GLY A 465 -34.69 0.51 0.03
N VAL A 466 -35.02 -0.41 0.93
CA VAL A 466 -34.83 -0.32 2.36
C VAL A 466 -33.33 -0.13 2.66
N SER A 467 -32.96 1.10 3.00
CA SER A 467 -31.65 1.40 3.58
C SER A 467 -31.52 0.67 4.92
N THR A 468 -30.40 -0.01 5.14
CA THR A 468 -30.04 -0.69 6.40
C THR A 468 -30.11 0.21 7.64
N ALA A 469 -30.13 1.53 7.46
CA ALA A 469 -30.32 2.48 8.54
C ALA A 469 -31.78 2.55 9.05
N SER A 470 -32.80 2.37 8.19
CA SER A 470 -34.20 2.44 8.61
C SER A 470 -34.62 1.20 9.40
N THR A 471 -34.10 0.02 9.04
CA THR A 471 -34.33 -1.24 9.76
C THR A 471 -33.67 -1.28 11.15
N LEU A 472 -32.54 -0.58 11.33
CA LEU A 472 -31.90 -0.43 12.64
C LEU A 472 -32.64 0.56 13.55
N LEU A 473 -33.17 1.64 12.97
CA LEU A 473 -34.02 2.59 13.70
C LEU A 473 -35.36 1.97 14.12
N GLU A 474 -35.95 1.13 13.28
CA GLU A 474 -37.19 0.42 13.56
C GLU A 474 -37.01 -0.67 14.64
N ARG A 475 -35.90 -1.42 14.60
CA ARG A 475 -35.54 -2.36 15.68
C ARG A 475 -35.26 -1.65 17.02
N LYS A 476 -34.67 -0.45 16.99
CA LYS A 476 -34.44 0.36 18.20
C LYS A 476 -35.75 0.89 18.79
N ARG A 477 -36.69 1.33 17.95
CA ARG A 477 -38.04 1.75 18.38
C ARG A 477 -38.87 0.59 18.94
N LEU A 478 -38.79 -0.61 18.34
CA LEU A 478 -39.47 -1.80 18.86
C LEU A 478 -38.95 -2.22 20.23
N ARG A 479 -37.63 -2.15 20.46
CA ARG A 479 -37.03 -2.40 21.79
C ARG A 479 -37.46 -1.39 22.84
N GLN A 480 -37.58 -0.11 22.48
CA GLN A 480 -38.09 0.92 23.41
C GLN A 480 -39.58 0.76 23.72
N SER A 481 -40.39 0.25 22.78
CA SER A 481 -41.81 -0.02 23.02
C SER A 481 -42.06 -1.24 23.93
N GLN A 482 -41.18 -2.24 23.89
CA GLN A 482 -41.26 -3.42 24.77
C GLN A 482 -40.75 -3.12 26.19
N ALA A 483 -39.81 -2.19 26.35
CA ALA A 483 -39.30 -1.78 27.64
C ALA A 483 -40.29 -0.90 28.45
N ASN A 484 -41.34 -0.35 27.81
CA ASN A 484 -42.28 0.58 28.44
C ASN A 484 -43.68 -0.02 28.66
N LYS A 485 -43.79 -1.35 28.69
CA LYS A 485 -45.07 -2.04 28.94
C LYS A 485 -45.16 -2.39 30.44
N PRO A 486 -46.16 -1.87 31.18
CA PRO A 486 -46.32 -2.20 32.60
C PRO A 486 -46.72 -3.68 32.77
N PRO A 487 -46.41 -4.30 33.91
CA PRO A 487 -46.74 -5.70 34.16
C PRO A 487 -48.27 -5.89 34.13
N LYS A 488 -48.71 -6.96 33.47
CA LYS A 488 -50.09 -7.45 33.57
C LYS A 488 -50.23 -8.17 34.91
N ASP A 489 -51.13 -7.67 35.75
CA ASP A 489 -51.60 -8.34 36.97
C ASP A 489 -52.57 -9.50 36.62
N GLY A 490 -52.49 -10.58 37.42
CA GLY A 490 -53.45 -11.70 37.53
C GLY A 490 -53.20 -12.86 36.55
N GLU A 491 -53.04 -14.12 36.96
CA GLU A 491 -53.53 -14.91 38.12
C GLU A 491 -52.45 -15.81 38.75
#